data_AF-A0ABD4S782-F1
#
_entry.id   AF-A0ABD4S782-F1
#
_cell.length_a   1.000
_cell.length_b   1.000
_cell.length_c   1.000
_cell.angle_alpha   90.00
_cell.angle_beta   90.00
_cell.angle_gamma   90.00
#
_symmetry.space_group_name_H-M   'P 1'
#
loop_
_entity.id
_entity.type
_entity.pdbx_description
1 polymer ?
#
loop_
_entity_poly.entity_id
_entity_poly.type
_entity_poly.pdbx_seq_one_letter_code
_entity_poly.pdbx_strand_id
1 'polypeptide(L)'
;MAFKGQPTPSTITQITRAKISDGKSVRVILSDGESTKTQQFYLINGFFGVAMQDGEKGDEVTLQIEQAEYETDNIVTSEAFEAGELIYWDNTAKKFTTTSTSNRLVGRVTDGKDSNNVIWFILLPQQ
;
A
#
# COMPACT_ATOMS: atom_id res chain seq x y z
N MET A 1 -6.29 -34.94 -21.37
CA MET A 1 -7.04 -33.83 -22.00
C MET A 1 -7.18 -32.75 -20.97
N ALA A 2 -6.61 -31.58 -21.20
CA ALA A 2 -6.61 -30.50 -20.21
C ALA A 2 -7.98 -29.82 -20.02
N PHE A 3 -8.86 -29.91 -21.03
CA PHE A 3 -10.19 -29.30 -21.02
C PHE A 3 -11.26 -30.28 -21.51
N LYS A 4 -12.45 -30.23 -20.91
CA LYS A 4 -13.59 -31.10 -21.25
C LYS A 4 -14.17 -30.68 -22.61
N GLY A 5 -14.28 -31.61 -23.56
CA GLY A 5 -14.89 -31.38 -24.87
C GLY A 5 -13.92 -31.26 -26.07
N GLN A 6 -12.62 -31.45 -25.89
CA GLN A 6 -11.67 -31.47 -27.02
C GLN A 6 -11.52 -32.87 -27.63
N PRO A 7 -11.62 -33.03 -28.97
CA PRO A 7 -11.44 -34.31 -29.66
C PRO A 7 -9.99 -34.78 -29.72
N THR A 8 -9.02 -33.90 -29.42
CA THR A 8 -7.58 -34.21 -29.38
C THR A 8 -6.96 -33.83 -28.04
N PRO A 9 -6.05 -34.65 -27.49
CA PRO A 9 -5.40 -34.36 -26.22
C PRO A 9 -4.53 -33.10 -26.29
N SER A 10 -4.84 -32.13 -25.44
CA SER A 10 -4.02 -30.95 -25.17
C SER A 10 -3.19 -31.14 -23.89
N THR A 11 -1.98 -30.59 -23.89
CA THR A 11 -1.08 -30.53 -22.72
C THR A 11 -0.93 -29.08 -22.29
N ILE A 12 -1.16 -28.79 -21.01
CA ILE A 12 -0.84 -27.47 -20.45
C ILE A 12 0.64 -27.47 -20.07
N THR A 13 1.41 -26.60 -20.71
CA THR A 13 2.77 -26.24 -20.27
C THR A 13 2.71 -24.88 -19.61
N GLN A 14 2.79 -24.85 -18.28
CA GLN A 14 2.94 -23.59 -17.55
C GLN A 14 4.35 -23.07 -17.81
N ILE A 15 4.44 -21.96 -18.56
CA ILE A 15 5.70 -21.29 -18.81
C ILE A 15 6.02 -20.46 -17.58
N THR A 16 7.18 -20.69 -16.96
CA THR A 16 7.66 -19.82 -15.88
C THR A 16 7.92 -18.45 -16.47
N ARG A 17 7.27 -17.43 -15.91
CA ARG A 17 7.40 -16.05 -16.38
C ARG A 17 8.11 -15.22 -15.30
N ALA A 18 9.23 -14.62 -15.68
CA ALA A 18 10.04 -13.80 -14.76
C ALA A 18 9.29 -12.53 -14.32
N LYS A 19 8.47 -11.95 -15.21
CA LYS A 19 7.61 -10.80 -14.90
C LYS A 19 6.16 -11.26 -14.75
N ILE A 20 5.55 -10.91 -13.62
CA ILE A 20 4.14 -11.20 -13.34
C ILE A 20 3.26 -9.96 -13.54
N SER A 21 3.75 -8.79 -13.13
CA SER A 21 3.04 -7.50 -13.16
C SER A 21 4.06 -6.35 -13.07
N ASP A 22 3.62 -5.11 -13.30
CA ASP A 22 4.39 -3.89 -13.01
C ASP A 22 4.43 -3.55 -11.52
N GLY A 23 3.81 -4.35 -10.65
CA GLY A 23 3.93 -4.22 -9.20
C GLY A 23 3.15 -3.04 -8.62
N LYS A 24 2.12 -2.54 -9.31
CA LYS A 24 1.26 -1.45 -8.83
C LYS A 24 0.39 -1.84 -7.63
N SER A 25 0.14 -3.12 -7.44
CA SER A 25 -0.58 -3.67 -6.30
C SER A 25 0.00 -5.02 -5.88
N VAL A 26 -0.22 -5.36 -4.62
CA VAL A 26 0.21 -6.63 -4.01
C VAL A 26 -0.94 -7.20 -3.19
N ARG A 27 -1.08 -8.52 -3.23
CA ARG A 27 -2.01 -9.25 -2.36
C ARG A 27 -1.28 -9.71 -1.12
N VAL A 28 -1.84 -9.42 0.05
CA VAL A 28 -1.29 -9.76 1.36
C VAL A 28 -2.35 -10.46 2.19
N ILE A 29 -1.94 -11.42 3.01
CA ILE A 29 -2.83 -12.10 3.96
C ILE A 29 -2.70 -11.38 5.30
N LEU A 30 -3.84 -11.01 5.90
CA LEU A 30 -3.89 -10.35 7.19
C LEU A 30 -3.59 -11.33 8.33
N SER A 31 -2.67 -10.93 9.21
CA SER A 31 -2.27 -11.70 10.39
C SER A 31 -3.16 -11.40 11.61
N ASP A 32 -2.90 -12.07 12.73
CA ASP A 32 -3.72 -11.95 13.94
C ASP A 32 -3.68 -10.51 14.50
N GLY A 33 -4.86 -9.91 14.62
CA GLY A 33 -5.03 -8.55 15.14
C GLY A 33 -4.92 -7.45 14.07
N GLU A 34 -4.70 -7.80 12.80
CA GLU A 34 -4.75 -6.86 11.69
C GLU A 34 -6.16 -6.79 11.12
N SER A 35 -6.61 -5.56 10.84
CA SER A 35 -7.79 -5.30 10.04
C SER A 35 -7.49 -4.12 9.14
N THR A 36 -8.18 -4.08 8.00
CA THR A 36 -8.04 -3.01 7.02
C THR A 36 -9.39 -2.39 6.73
N LYS A 37 -9.37 -1.09 6.51
CA LYS A 37 -10.47 -0.33 5.94
C LYS A 37 -10.07 0.19 4.59
N THR A 38 -11.01 0.19 3.66
CA THR A 38 -10.80 0.70 2.32
C THR A 38 -10.35 2.16 2.36
N GLN A 39 -9.51 2.55 1.41
CA GLN A 39 -8.95 3.91 1.27
C GLN A 39 -8.06 4.36 2.45
N GLN A 40 -7.65 3.46 3.35
CA GLN A 40 -6.67 3.76 4.40
C GLN A 40 -5.30 3.15 4.11
N PHE A 41 -4.27 3.74 4.71
CA PHE A 41 -2.88 3.30 4.57
C PHE A 41 -2.50 2.28 5.64
N TYR A 42 -1.78 1.25 5.21
CA TYR A 42 -1.29 0.21 6.10
C TYR A 42 0.12 -0.22 5.73
N LEU A 43 0.85 -0.67 6.75
CA LEU A 43 2.11 -1.39 6.62
C LEU A 43 1.86 -2.85 7.02
N ILE A 44 1.72 -3.73 6.03
CA ILE A 44 1.40 -5.17 6.25
C ILE A 44 2.44 -6.01 5.51
N ASN A 45 3.01 -7.00 6.21
CA ASN A 45 4.04 -7.90 5.65
C ASN A 45 5.20 -7.15 4.96
N GLY A 46 5.54 -5.95 5.44
CA GLY A 46 6.59 -5.10 4.88
C GLY A 46 6.19 -4.28 3.65
N PHE A 47 4.96 -4.39 3.15
CA PHE A 47 4.44 -3.53 2.09
C PHE A 47 3.66 -2.36 2.68
N PHE A 48 3.94 -1.16 2.18
CA PHE A 48 3.21 0.05 2.57
C PHE A 48 2.34 0.53 1.42
N GLY A 49 1.03 0.65 1.64
CA GLY A 49 0.10 1.04 0.59
C GLY A 49 -1.31 1.29 1.07
N VAL A 50 -2.18 1.62 0.12
CA VAL A 50 -3.61 1.88 0.37
C VAL A 50 -4.39 0.57 0.25
N ALA A 51 -5.21 0.25 1.25
CA ALA A 51 -6.11 -0.88 1.18
C ALA A 51 -7.28 -0.59 0.23
N MET A 52 -7.53 -1.53 -0.69
CA MET A 52 -8.61 -1.41 -1.69
C MET A 52 -9.95 -2.00 -1.26
N GLN A 53 -9.95 -2.66 -0.12
CA GLN A 53 -11.12 -3.34 0.43
C GLN A 53 -10.98 -3.41 1.94
N ASP A 54 -12.11 -3.57 2.61
CA ASP A 54 -12.13 -3.95 4.00
C ASP A 54 -11.69 -5.42 4.12
N GLY A 55 -11.08 -5.77 5.25
CA GLY A 55 -10.68 -7.14 5.50
C GLY A 55 -10.33 -7.37 6.97
N GLU A 56 -10.50 -8.61 7.40
CA GLU A 56 -10.20 -9.07 8.75
C GLU A 56 -9.15 -10.19 8.72
N LYS A 57 -8.80 -10.70 9.90
CA LYS A 57 -7.83 -11.78 10.07
C LYS A 57 -8.11 -12.94 9.11
N GLY A 58 -7.08 -13.35 8.36
CA GLY A 58 -7.13 -14.47 7.44
C GLY A 58 -7.62 -14.12 6.03
N ASP A 59 -8.12 -12.90 5.82
CA ASP A 59 -8.53 -12.45 4.49
C ASP A 59 -7.30 -12.10 3.63
N GLU A 60 -7.42 -12.36 2.32
CA GLU A 60 -6.50 -11.84 1.32
C GLU A 60 -6.95 -10.42 0.92
N VAL A 61 -6.14 -9.42 1.25
CA VAL A 61 -6.40 -8.01 0.96
C VAL A 61 -5.42 -7.52 -0.10
N THR A 62 -5.93 -6.66 -1.01
CA THR A 62 -5.08 -5.99 -2.00
C THR A 62 -4.65 -4.62 -1.48
N LEU A 63 -3.34 -4.40 -1.44
CA LEU A 63 -2.74 -3.09 -1.21
C LEU A 63 -2.29 -2.49 -2.53
N GLN A 64 -2.69 -1.26 -2.81
CA GLN A 64 -2.10 -0.46 -3.88
C GLN A 64 -0.81 0.20 -3.39
N ILE A 65 0.26 -0.07 -4.11
CA ILE A 65 1.64 0.34 -3.79
C ILE A 65 2.28 1.13 -4.95
N GLU A 66 1.45 1.59 -5.89
CA GLU A 66 1.89 2.37 -7.05
C GLU A 66 2.54 3.68 -6.62
N GLN A 67 3.62 4.04 -7.32
CA GLN A 67 4.29 5.32 -7.19
C GLN A 67 3.43 6.42 -7.81
N ALA A 68 2.49 6.94 -7.03
CA ALA A 68 1.56 7.98 -7.40
C ALA A 68 1.44 9.01 -6.28
N GLU A 69 0.79 10.12 -6.58
CA GLU A 69 0.35 11.07 -5.57
C GLU A 69 -0.93 10.58 -4.91
N TYR A 70 -0.99 10.74 -3.59
CA TYR A 70 -2.13 10.40 -2.77
C TYR A 70 -2.51 11.57 -1.87
N GLU A 71 -3.80 11.70 -1.65
CA GLU A 71 -4.38 12.60 -0.65
C GLU A 71 -4.63 11.84 0.64
N THR A 72 -4.34 12.46 1.79
CA THR A 72 -4.67 11.87 3.09
C THR A 72 -4.82 12.92 4.19
N ASP A 73 -5.70 12.64 5.13
CA ASP A 73 -5.87 13.33 6.41
C ASP A 73 -5.28 12.52 7.59
N ASN A 74 -4.71 11.35 7.33
CA ASN A 74 -4.22 10.42 8.36
C ASN A 74 -2.84 10.82 8.91
N ILE A 75 -2.74 12.05 9.39
CA ILE A 75 -1.49 12.68 9.78
C ILE A 75 -1.46 13.02 11.28
N VAL A 76 -0.27 13.25 11.81
CA VAL A 76 -0.08 13.89 13.12
C VAL A 76 -0.37 15.39 12.97
N THR A 77 -1.59 15.82 13.29
CA THR A 77 -2.08 17.18 13.01
C THR A 77 -1.29 18.31 13.68
N SER A 78 -0.48 18.03 14.71
CA SER A 78 0.42 19.00 15.34
C SER A 78 1.67 19.32 14.52
N GLU A 79 2.01 18.49 13.54
CA GLU A 79 3.17 18.70 12.66
C GLU A 79 2.77 19.48 11.40
N ALA A 80 3.74 20.15 10.75
CA ALA A 80 3.47 21.08 9.66
C ALA A 80 3.20 20.39 8.31
N PHE A 81 4.01 19.41 7.91
CA PHE A 81 3.98 18.77 6.57
C PHE A 81 4.06 19.81 5.45
N GLU A 82 5.20 20.48 5.34
CA GLU A 82 5.45 21.45 4.28
C GLU A 82 5.80 20.75 2.96
N ALA A 83 5.46 21.38 1.83
CA ALA A 83 5.78 20.84 0.51
C ALA A 83 7.29 20.59 0.36
N GLY A 84 7.63 19.38 -0.09
CA GLY A 84 9.01 18.92 -0.25
C GLY A 84 9.60 18.18 0.95
N GLU A 85 8.94 18.18 2.12
CA GLU A 85 9.36 17.43 3.30
C GLU A 85 9.24 15.91 3.10
N LEU A 86 10.14 15.17 3.74
CA LEU A 86 10.05 13.71 3.79
C LEU A 86 8.96 13.32 4.78
N ILE A 87 8.15 12.34 4.39
CA ILE A 87 7.06 11.82 5.20
C ILE A 87 7.30 10.34 5.55
N TYR A 88 7.04 10.02 6.80
CA TYR A 88 7.28 8.74 7.44
C TYR A 88 5.98 8.14 7.96
N TRP A 89 5.95 6.82 8.09
CA TRP A 89 4.85 6.08 8.70
C TRP A 89 5.23 5.64 10.12
N ASP A 90 4.45 6.10 11.09
CA ASP A 90 4.47 5.62 12.46
C ASP A 90 3.55 4.39 12.56
N ASN A 91 4.16 3.21 12.67
CA ASN A 91 3.42 1.96 12.73
C ASN A 91 2.75 1.70 14.09
N THR A 92 3.11 2.46 15.13
CA THR A 92 2.49 2.40 16.45
C THR A 92 1.26 3.30 16.49
N ALA A 93 1.39 4.55 16.07
CA ALA A 93 0.27 5.50 16.03
C ALA A 93 -0.67 5.28 14.82
N LYS A 94 -0.23 4.52 13.81
CA LYS A 94 -0.92 4.30 12.52
C LYS A 94 -1.20 5.61 11.77
N LYS A 95 -0.23 6.52 11.79
CA LYS A 95 -0.32 7.86 11.20
C LYS A 95 0.95 8.22 10.44
N PHE A 96 0.81 9.15 9.51
CA PHE A 96 1.96 9.81 8.92
C PHE A 96 2.55 10.85 9.87
N THR A 97 3.88 10.99 9.82
CA THR A 97 4.69 11.92 10.60
C THR A 97 5.91 12.36 9.79
N THR A 98 6.46 13.53 10.10
CA THR A 98 7.74 14.08 9.63
C THR A 98 8.92 13.59 10.48
N THR A 99 8.66 12.93 11.61
CA THR A 99 9.68 12.37 12.49
C THR A 99 10.28 11.09 11.89
N SER A 100 11.58 11.10 11.66
CA SER A 100 12.31 9.98 11.05
C SER A 100 12.65 8.85 12.02
N THR A 101 12.92 9.17 13.29
CA THR A 101 13.39 8.20 14.30
C THR A 101 12.37 7.07 14.49
N SER A 102 12.79 5.83 14.24
CA SER A 102 11.97 4.60 14.38
C SER A 102 10.78 4.47 13.43
N ASN A 103 10.60 5.42 12.50
CA ASN A 103 9.50 5.44 11.55
C ASN A 103 9.99 5.10 10.13
N ARG A 104 9.14 4.44 9.34
CA ARG A 104 9.50 4.05 7.98
C ARG A 104 9.35 5.25 7.04
N LEU A 105 10.38 5.55 6.24
CA LEU A 105 10.23 6.54 5.15
C LEU A 105 9.26 5.99 4.10
N VAL A 106 8.22 6.75 3.76
CA VAL A 106 7.17 6.31 2.82
C VAL A 106 6.94 7.27 1.66
N GLY A 107 7.29 8.54 1.78
CA GLY A 107 6.95 9.51 0.73
C GLY A 107 7.70 10.82 0.81
N ARG A 108 7.25 11.75 -0.04
CA ARG A 108 7.57 13.18 0.05
C ARG A 108 6.30 14.00 -0.17
N VAL A 109 6.08 15.02 0.65
CA VAL A 109 4.93 15.92 0.55
C VAL A 109 5.01 16.71 -0.77
N THR A 110 3.91 16.73 -1.52
CA THR A 110 3.78 17.47 -2.79
C THR A 110 2.92 18.71 -2.63
N ASP A 111 1.90 18.64 -1.77
CA ASP A 111 1.12 19.80 -1.32
C ASP A 111 1.01 19.79 0.21
N GLY A 112 1.28 20.96 0.80
CA GLY A 112 1.40 21.11 2.25
C GLY A 112 0.07 20.96 2.98
N LYS A 113 0.13 20.81 4.31
CA LYS A 113 -1.08 20.64 5.12
C LYS A 113 -2.02 21.84 5.02
N ASP A 114 -3.26 21.58 4.61
CA ASP A 114 -4.30 22.60 4.51
C ASP A 114 -5.01 22.87 5.86
N SER A 115 -6.03 23.73 5.84
CA SER A 115 -6.83 24.05 7.03
C SER A 115 -7.67 22.87 7.55
N ASN A 116 -7.88 21.83 6.74
CA ASN A 116 -8.61 20.62 7.09
C ASN A 116 -7.68 19.51 7.59
N ASN A 117 -6.37 19.76 7.66
CA ASN A 117 -5.33 18.78 7.95
C ASN A 117 -5.17 17.70 6.87
N VAL A 118 -5.44 18.06 5.62
CA VAL A 118 -5.23 17.22 4.44
C VAL A 118 -3.88 17.59 3.81
N ILE A 119 -3.12 16.59 3.38
CA ILE A 119 -1.88 16.75 2.62
C ILE A 119 -1.95 15.95 1.31
N TRP A 120 -1.16 16.35 0.32
CA TRP A 120 -0.83 15.49 -0.82
C TRP A 120 0.63 15.07 -0.74
N PHE A 121 0.92 13.82 -1.08
CA PHE A 121 2.28 13.32 -1.11
C PHE A 121 2.48 12.28 -2.21
N ILE A 122 3.71 12.22 -2.74
CA ILE A 122 4.12 11.16 -3.65
C ILE A 122 4.67 9.98 -2.84
N LEU A 123 4.11 8.79 -3.08
CA LEU A 123 4.61 7.55 -2.46
C LEU A 123 5.98 7.19 -3.05
N LEU A 124 6.95 6.83 -2.21
CA LEU A 124 8.26 6.37 -2.66
C LEU A 124 8.25 4.88 -3.03
N PRO A 125 9.23 4.39 -3.80
CA PRO A 125 9.38 2.96 -4.08
C PRO A 125 9.42 2.13 -2.80
N GLN A 126 8.83 0.93 -2.85
CA GLN A 126 8.86 0.00 -1.72
C GLN A 126 10.31 -0.36 -1.37
N GLN A 127 10.64 -0.27 -0.09
CA GLN A 127 11.97 -0.56 0.48
C GLN A 127 12.07 -2.00 0.97
#